data_AF-Q9APL7-F1
#
_entry.id   AF-Q9APL7-F1
#
_cell.length_a   1.000
_cell.length_b   1.000
_cell.length_c   1.000
_cell.angle_alpha   90.00
_cell.angle_beta   90.00
_cell.angle_gamma   90.00
#
_symmetry.space_group_name_H-M   'P 1'
#
loop_
_entity.id
_entity.type
_entity.pdbx_description
1 polymer ?
#
loop_
_entity_poly.entity_id
_entity_poly.type
_entity_poly.pdbx_seq_one_letter_code
_entity_poly.pdbx_strand_id
1 'polypeptide(L)' 'DQILKAIVDAAGTAAGKGAAQATNAVEAAIGADGDAAAFAAAGMQNKND' A
#
# COMPACT_ATOMS: atom_id res chain seq x y z
N ASP A 1 20.40 2.28 -14.42
CA ASP A 1 19.06 2.35 -15.03
C ASP A 1 18.25 1.06 -15.09
N GLN A 2 18.76 -0.07 -15.55
CA GLN A 2 17.96 -1.32 -15.55
C GLN A 2 17.64 -1.85 -14.14
N ILE A 3 18.57 -1.64 -13.21
CA ILE A 3 18.41 -2.04 -11.80
C ILE A 3 17.32 -1.21 -11.12
N LEU A 4 17.29 0.12 -11.32
CA LEU A 4 16.23 0.97 -10.76
C LEU A 4 14.87 0.62 -11.32
N LYS A 5 14.78 0.40 -12.64
CA LYS A 5 13.51 0.03 -13.28
C LYS A 5 12.99 -1.31 -12.78
N ALA A 6 13.85 -2.31 -12.60
CA ALA A 6 13.44 -3.60 -12.04
C ALA A 6 12.95 -3.49 -10.59
N ILE A 7 13.56 -2.63 -9.77
CA ILE A 7 13.13 -2.39 -8.38
C ILE A 7 11.78 -1.67 -8.35
N VAL A 8 11.60 -0.64 -9.19
CA VAL A 8 10.35 0.12 -9.30
C VAL A 8 9.22 -0.76 -9.86
N ASP A 9 9.50 -1.58 -10.87
CA ASP A 9 8.51 -2.50 -11.43
C ASP A 9 8.15 -3.58 -10.40
N ALA A 10 9.11 -4.16 -9.67
CA ALA A 10 8.84 -5.13 -8.60
C ALA A 10 7.98 -4.53 -7.48
N ALA A 11 8.29 -3.30 -7.06
CA ALA A 11 7.48 -2.56 -6.07
C ALA A 11 6.08 -2.23 -6.60
N GLY A 12 5.96 -1.90 -7.89
CA GLY A 12 4.67 -1.65 -8.55
C GLY A 12 3.81 -2.90 -8.76
N THR A 13 4.42 -4.09 -8.81
CA THR A 13 3.70 -5.38 -8.96
C THR A 13 3.24 -6.00 -7.65
N ALA A 14 3.66 -5.46 -6.49
CA ALA A 14 3.17 -5.91 -5.20
C ALA A 14 1.72 -5.42 -5.01
N ALA A 15 0.76 -6.22 -5.48
CA ALA A 15 -0.66 -5.98 -5.23
C ALA A 15 -0.95 -6.22 -3.75
N GLY A 16 -1.25 -5.14 -3.03
CA GLY A 16 -1.71 -5.24 -1.65
C GLY A 16 -3.07 -5.93 -1.57
N LYS A 17 -3.40 -6.41 -0.38
CA LYS A 17 -4.67 -7.07 -0.10
C LYS A 17 -5.31 -6.43 1.11
N GLY A 18 -6.63 -6.41 1.14
CA GLY A 18 -7.37 -5.97 2.31
C GLY A 18 -6.95 -6.79 3.53
N ALA A 19 -7.01 -6.18 4.72
CA ALA A 19 -6.47 -6.78 5.95
C ALA A 19 -6.99 -8.20 6.25
N ALA A 20 -8.19 -8.55 5.78
CA ALA A 20 -8.78 -9.89 5.93
C ALA A 20 -8.18 -10.97 5.00
N GLN A 21 -7.49 -10.56 3.93
CA GLN A 21 -6.99 -11.44 2.86
C GLN A 21 -5.47 -11.40 2.73
N ALA A 22 -4.81 -10.45 3.39
CA ALA A 22 -3.36 -10.33 3.40
C ALA A 22 -2.73 -11.52 4.15
N THR A 23 -1.73 -12.13 3.53
CA THR A 23 -1.00 -13.29 4.10
C THR A 23 0.31 -12.90 4.75
N ASN A 24 0.79 -11.69 4.48
CA ASN A 24 2.00 -11.13 5.03
C ASN A 24 1.84 -9.63 5.33
N ALA A 25 2.76 -9.10 6.14
CA ALA A 25 2.70 -7.71 6.60
C ALA A 25 2.86 -6.68 5.46
N VAL A 26 3.56 -7.03 4.37
CA VAL A 26 3.75 -6.13 3.23
C VAL A 26 2.44 -5.97 2.46
N GLU A 27 1.74 -7.05 2.17
CA GLU A 27 0.41 -7.04 1.53
C GLU A 27 -0.61 -6.24 2.34
N ALA A 28 -0.60 -6.40 3.67
CA ALA A 28 -1.50 -5.69 4.57
C ALA A 28 -1.17 -4.19 4.68
N ALA A 29 0.12 -3.83 4.65
CA ALA A 29 0.56 -2.44 4.70
C ALA A 29 0.28 -1.67 3.41
N ILE A 30 0.30 -2.35 2.26
CA ILE A 30 -0.11 -1.76 0.98
C ILE A 30 -1.64 -1.61 0.93
N GLY A 31 -2.40 -2.62 1.38
CA GLY A 31 -3.87 -2.61 1.36
C GLY A 31 -4.46 -2.87 -0.03
N ALA A 32 -5.77 -3.07 -0.12
CA ALA A 32 -6.45 -3.22 -1.41
C ALA A 32 -6.68 -1.86 -2.11
N ASP A 33 -6.97 -1.91 -3.41
CA ASP A 33 -7.36 -0.72 -4.17
C ASP A 33 -8.58 -0.03 -3.52
N GLY A 34 -8.41 1.23 -3.14
CA GLY A 34 -9.42 2.02 -2.41
C GLY A 34 -9.20 2.12 -0.91
N ASP A 35 -8.39 1.24 -0.30
CA ASP A 35 -8.05 1.30 1.13
C ASP A 35 -7.20 2.55 1.43
N ALA A 36 -6.32 2.95 0.52
CA ALA A 36 -5.56 4.19 0.65
C ALA A 36 -6.46 5.44 0.71
N ALA A 37 -7.55 5.45 -0.07
CA ALA A 37 -8.53 6.54 -0.05
C ALA A 37 -9.36 6.53 1.24
N ALA A 38 -9.74 5.35 1.74
CA ALA A 38 -10.40 5.19 3.04
C ALA A 38 -9.48 5.61 4.20
N PHE A 39 -8.19 5.27 4.15
CA PHE A 39 -7.17 5.67 5.10
C PHE A 39 -7.02 7.20 5.14
N ALA A 40 -6.96 7.84 3.98
CA ALA A 40 -6.94 9.30 3.84
C ALA A 40 -8.23 9.94 4.39
N ALA A 41 -9.40 9.40 4.04
CA ALA A 41 -10.70 9.90 4.47
C ALA A 41 -10.98 9.71 5.98
N ALA A 42 -10.35 8.71 6.62
CA ALA A 42 -10.45 8.45 8.07
C ALA A 42 -9.72 9.49 8.94
N GLY A 43 -9.34 10.65 8.37
CA GLY A 43 -8.83 11.79 9.11
C GLY A 43 -7.46 11.58 9.74
N MET A 44 -6.68 10.60 9.27
CA MET A 44 -5.30 10.39 9.75
C MET A 44 -4.33 11.49 9.32
N GLN A 45 -4.71 12.28 8.31
CA GLN A 45 -3.90 13.36 7.77
C GLN A 45 -3.71 14.51 8.78
N ASN A 46 -4.62 14.69 9.74
CA ASN A 46 -4.67 15.86 10.63
C ASN A 46 -4.57 15.51 12.12
N LYS A 47 -4.02 14.33 12.48
CA LYS A 47 -3.90 13.91 13.89
C LYS A 47 -2.71 14.52 14.64
N ASN A 48 -1.99 15.45 14.01
CA ASN A 48 -0.86 16.19 14.59
C ASN A 48 -1.19 17.67 14.86
N ASP A 49 -2.46 18.05 14.89
CA ASP A 49 -2.89 19.36 15.41
C ASP A 49 -2.91 19.38 16.95
#